data_AF-A0A916FKP9-F1
#
_entry.id   AF-A0A916FKP9-F1
#
_cell.length_a   1.000
_cell.length_b   1.000
_cell.length_c   1.000
_cell.angle_alpha   90.00
_cell.angle_beta   90.00
_cell.angle_gamma   90.00
#
_symmetry.space_group_name_H-M   'P 1'
#
loop_
_entity.id
_entity.type
_entity.pdbx_description
1 polymer ?
#
loop_
_entity_poly.entity_id
_entity_poly.type
_entity_poly.pdbx_seq_one_letter_code
_entity_poly.pdbx_strand_id
1 'polypeptide(L)'
;MSRTGHALQNRGASFSLDENHPNALAPGKRPFQTIIPAMAFKAGQLWSSFGVMGGHSQPRGQVQVLLNAIDFGMNPQQALDAPRVVWRFEDCISIEDGIDAQALAALGHHVIPVNSFGGGQMIVIDADSGTLLGGSDPRKDGCAIGW
;
A
#
# COMPACT_ATOMS: atom_id res chain seq x y z
N MET A 1 31.55 2.17 -12.64
CA MET A 1 30.23 2.81 -12.41
C MET A 1 30.24 4.21 -12.99
N SER A 2 29.16 4.66 -13.62
CA SER A 2 29.00 6.06 -14.03
C SER A 2 29.18 7.00 -12.84
N ARG A 3 29.84 8.15 -13.04
CA ARG A 3 30.07 9.18 -12.00
C ARG A 3 28.86 10.09 -11.72
N THR A 4 27.74 9.90 -12.43
CA THR A 4 26.58 10.80 -12.36
C THR A 4 25.52 10.40 -11.33
N GLY A 5 25.60 9.20 -10.75
CA GLY A 5 24.66 8.75 -9.72
C GLY A 5 23.23 8.46 -10.23
N HIS A 6 23.00 8.41 -11.53
CA HIS A 6 21.68 8.07 -12.08
C HIS A 6 21.41 6.56 -11.97
N ALA A 7 20.52 6.18 -11.04
CA ALA A 7 19.94 4.85 -10.98
C ALA A 7 18.79 4.73 -11.99
N LEU A 8 18.96 3.92 -13.03
CA LEU A 8 17.92 3.67 -14.03
C LEU A 8 16.91 2.65 -13.48
N GLN A 9 15.62 2.89 -13.70
CA GLN A 9 14.56 1.94 -13.33
C GLN A 9 14.61 0.65 -14.17
N ASN A 10 14.12 -0.45 -13.62
CA ASN A 10 13.91 -1.73 -14.32
C ASN A 10 12.43 -2.00 -14.67
N ARG A 11 11.60 -0.94 -14.76
CA ARG A 11 10.13 -1.06 -14.89
C ARG A 11 9.66 -1.89 -16.08
N GLY A 12 10.45 -1.98 -17.15
CA GLY A 12 10.16 -2.86 -18.29
C GLY A 12 10.00 -4.34 -17.90
N ALA A 13 10.57 -4.77 -16.78
CA ALA A 13 10.38 -6.13 -16.25
C ALA A 13 8.92 -6.47 -15.88
N SER A 14 8.03 -5.48 -15.82
CA SER A 14 6.60 -5.72 -15.60
C SER A 14 5.84 -6.12 -16.86
N PHE A 15 6.43 -6.16 -18.06
CA PHE A 15 5.77 -6.70 -19.26
C PHE A 15 5.65 -8.23 -19.20
N SER A 16 4.60 -8.75 -19.83
CA SER A 16 4.54 -10.17 -20.20
C SER A 16 5.33 -10.42 -21.48
N LEU A 17 5.94 -11.60 -21.59
CA LEU A 17 6.54 -12.10 -22.83
C LEU A 17 5.59 -12.98 -23.64
N ASP A 18 4.41 -13.31 -23.09
CA ASP A 18 3.32 -13.89 -23.87
C ASP A 18 2.68 -12.81 -24.74
N GLU A 19 2.77 -13.00 -26.06
CA GLU A 19 2.26 -12.09 -27.08
C GLU A 19 0.74 -11.92 -27.02
N ASN A 20 0.00 -12.90 -26.48
CA ASN A 20 -1.45 -12.84 -26.34
C ASN A 20 -1.90 -12.11 -25.06
N HIS A 21 -0.98 -11.83 -24.14
CA HIS A 21 -1.32 -11.17 -22.87
C HIS A 21 -1.59 -9.67 -23.09
N PRO A 22 -2.61 -9.05 -22.47
CA PRO A 22 -2.89 -7.61 -22.63
C PRO A 22 -1.72 -6.70 -22.28
N ASN A 23 -0.83 -7.17 -21.40
CA ASN A 23 0.41 -6.51 -21.00
C ASN A 23 1.65 -7.08 -21.72
N ALA A 24 1.52 -7.60 -22.94
CA ALA A 24 2.66 -8.01 -23.78
C ALA A 24 3.61 -6.84 -24.08
N LEU A 25 4.91 -7.13 -24.18
CA LEU A 25 5.96 -6.18 -24.55
C LEU A 25 5.75 -5.63 -25.96
N ALA A 26 5.77 -4.31 -26.12
CA ALA A 26 5.70 -3.65 -27.43
C ALA A 26 6.47 -2.31 -27.44
N PRO A 27 7.06 -1.89 -28.59
CA PRO A 27 7.74 -0.60 -28.71
C PRO A 27 6.83 0.58 -28.33
N GLY A 28 7.33 1.51 -27.52
CA GLY A 28 6.57 2.70 -27.09
C GLY A 28 5.42 2.45 -26.09
N LYS A 29 5.09 1.18 -25.80
CA LYS A 29 4.09 0.83 -24.79
C LYS A 29 4.66 1.06 -23.38
N ARG A 30 3.79 1.41 -22.43
CA ARG A 30 4.13 1.46 -20.99
C ARG A 30 3.66 0.16 -20.33
N PRO A 31 4.49 -0.50 -19.50
CA PRO A 31 4.08 -1.72 -18.83
C PRO A 31 3.04 -1.43 -17.75
N PHE A 32 2.35 -2.48 -17.31
CA PHE A 32 1.56 -2.45 -16.08
C PHE A 32 2.34 -1.77 -14.94
N GLN A 33 1.67 -0.85 -14.24
CA GLN A 33 2.25 -0.09 -13.14
C GLN A 33 1.70 -0.58 -11.82
N THR A 34 2.61 -0.85 -10.90
CA THR A 34 2.26 -1.15 -9.52
C THR A 34 2.04 0.11 -8.69
N ILE A 35 2.61 1.25 -9.11
CA ILE A 35 2.53 2.53 -8.37
C ILE A 35 1.12 3.10 -8.49
N ILE A 36 0.48 3.32 -7.35
CA ILE A 36 -0.92 3.79 -7.27
C ILE A 36 -1.08 4.85 -6.17
N PRO A 37 -0.80 6.14 -6.40
CA PRO A 37 -1.14 7.17 -5.40
C PRO A 37 -2.67 7.30 -5.27
N ALA A 38 -3.19 7.56 -4.07
CA ALA A 38 -4.62 7.65 -3.83
C ALA A 38 -5.02 8.96 -3.13
N MET A 39 -6.20 9.46 -3.51
CA MET A 39 -6.93 10.50 -2.81
C MET A 39 -8.38 10.04 -2.64
N ALA A 40 -8.96 10.33 -1.48
CA ALA A 40 -10.36 10.05 -1.19
C ALA A 40 -11.12 11.36 -0.94
N PHE A 41 -12.33 11.44 -1.50
CA PHE A 41 -13.21 12.59 -1.41
C PHE A 41 -14.50 12.21 -0.68
N LYS A 42 -15.00 13.11 0.17
CA LYS A 42 -16.31 13.00 0.84
C LYS A 42 -17.17 14.19 0.42
N ALA A 43 -18.36 13.92 -0.09
CA ALA A 43 -19.28 14.95 -0.60
C ALA A 43 -18.62 15.97 -1.57
N GLY A 44 -17.73 15.50 -2.45
CA GLY A 44 -17.03 16.35 -3.41
C GLY A 44 -15.84 17.14 -2.85
N GLN A 45 -15.57 17.06 -1.55
CA GLN A 45 -14.41 17.70 -0.91
C GLN A 45 -13.30 16.69 -0.65
N LEU A 46 -12.05 17.11 -0.80
CA LEU A 46 -10.89 16.26 -0.48
C LEU A 46 -10.92 15.94 1.01
N TRP A 47 -10.89 14.65 1.34
CA TRP A 47 -10.85 14.18 2.72
C TRP A 47 -9.47 13.63 3.07
N SER A 48 -8.83 12.89 2.18
CA SER A 48 -7.52 12.31 2.46
C SER A 48 -6.65 12.12 1.22
N SER A 49 -5.33 12.24 1.42
CA SER A 49 -4.28 11.76 0.51
C SER A 49 -3.50 10.67 1.22
N PHE A 50 -3.34 9.52 0.58
CA PHE A 50 -2.74 8.35 1.23
C PHE A 50 -2.11 7.39 0.23
N GLY A 51 -1.27 6.50 0.75
CA GLY A 51 -0.72 5.39 0.00
C GLY A 51 0.03 4.42 0.91
N VAL A 52 0.11 3.17 0.49
CA VAL A 52 0.92 2.12 1.14
C VAL A 52 1.82 1.52 0.09
N MET A 53 3.13 1.76 0.18
CA MET A 53 4.14 1.22 -0.73
C MET A 53 4.23 -0.31 -0.60
N GLY A 54 4.46 -1.05 -1.69
CA GLY A 54 4.60 -2.52 -1.61
C GLY A 54 4.47 -3.31 -2.92
N GLY A 55 4.77 -2.70 -4.07
CA GLY A 55 4.66 -3.37 -5.38
C GLY A 55 3.22 -3.83 -5.65
N HIS A 56 3.02 -5.13 -5.89
CA HIS A 56 1.70 -5.72 -6.11
C HIS A 56 0.81 -5.73 -4.85
N SER A 57 1.37 -5.48 -3.68
CA SER A 57 0.62 -5.44 -2.42
C SER A 57 -0.03 -4.08 -2.15
N GLN A 58 0.29 -3.04 -2.93
CA GLN A 58 -0.21 -1.68 -2.72
C GLN A 58 -1.74 -1.58 -2.67
N PRO A 59 -2.51 -2.20 -3.59
CA PRO A 59 -3.96 -2.10 -3.55
C PRO A 59 -4.54 -2.63 -2.23
N ARG A 60 -4.00 -3.75 -1.73
CA ARG A 60 -4.43 -4.36 -0.47
C ARG A 60 -4.06 -3.52 0.75
N GLY A 61 -2.86 -2.95 0.77
CA GLY A 61 -2.44 -2.04 1.84
C GLY A 61 -3.32 -0.80 1.90
N GLN A 62 -3.63 -0.21 0.74
CA GLN A 62 -4.52 0.95 0.65
C GLN A 62 -5.94 0.67 1.10
N VAL A 63 -6.51 -0.47 0.70
CA VAL A 63 -7.84 -0.88 1.17
C VAL A 63 -7.84 -1.03 2.69
N GLN A 64 -6.84 -1.70 3.28
CA GLN A 64 -6.77 -1.88 4.74
C GLN A 64 -6.69 -0.53 5.48
N VAL A 65 -5.81 0.38 5.06
CA VAL A 65 -5.69 1.72 5.68
C VAL A 65 -7.00 2.52 5.52
N LEU A 66 -7.66 2.41 4.37
CA LEU A 66 -8.92 3.10 4.12
C LEU A 66 -10.06 2.54 4.98
N LEU A 67 -10.18 1.21 5.12
CA LEU A 67 -11.15 0.56 6.01
C LEU A 67 -10.90 0.98 7.47
N ASN A 68 -9.64 0.98 7.91
CA ASN A 68 -9.26 1.43 9.25
C ASN A 68 -9.74 2.85 9.54
N ALA A 69 -9.55 3.77 8.60
CA ALA A 69 -9.95 5.16 8.77
C ALA A 69 -11.47 5.39 8.63
N ILE A 70 -12.15 4.69 7.73
CA ILE A 70 -13.57 4.89 7.44
C ILE A 70 -14.47 4.04 8.33
N ASP A 71 -14.28 2.72 8.31
CA ASP A 71 -15.18 1.77 8.94
C ASP A 71 -14.85 1.55 10.42
N PHE A 72 -13.56 1.61 10.77
CA PHE A 72 -13.10 1.45 12.16
C PHE A 72 -12.83 2.78 12.88
N GLY A 73 -13.03 3.91 12.20
CA GLY A 73 -12.93 5.26 12.79
C GLY A 73 -11.54 5.62 13.32
N MET A 74 -10.48 4.97 12.84
CA MET A 74 -9.12 5.20 13.28
C MET A 74 -8.56 6.53 12.76
N ASN A 75 -7.75 7.21 13.56
CA ASN A 75 -6.98 8.36 13.08
C ASN A 75 -5.87 7.90 12.09
N PRO A 76 -5.22 8.82 11.35
CA PRO A 76 -4.21 8.46 10.34
C PRO A 76 -3.07 7.58 10.86
N GLN A 77 -2.57 7.84 12.08
CA GLN A 77 -1.49 7.05 12.67
C GLN A 77 -1.99 5.65 13.06
N GLN A 78 -3.12 5.56 13.77
CA GLN A 78 -3.74 4.29 14.14
C GLN A 78 -4.05 3.42 12.91
N ALA A 79 -4.55 4.02 11.84
CA ALA A 79 -4.87 3.32 10.61
C ALA A 79 -3.63 2.71 9.93
N LEU A 80 -2.47 3.36 10.06
CA LEU A 80 -1.19 2.90 9.55
C LEU A 80 -0.51 1.88 10.48
N ASP A 81 -0.66 2.04 11.79
CA ASP A 81 -0.09 1.17 12.82
C ASP A 81 -0.73 -0.22 12.79
N ALA A 82 -2.04 -0.28 12.54
CA ALA A 82 -2.83 -1.50 12.54
C ALA A 82 -2.14 -2.67 11.78
N PRO A 83 -2.10 -3.88 12.37
CA PRO A 83 -1.52 -5.06 11.74
C PRO A 83 -2.14 -5.36 10.38
N ARG A 84 -1.31 -5.75 9.40
CA ARG A 84 -1.76 -6.02 8.02
C ARG A 84 -1.78 -7.50 7.68
N VAL A 85 -2.71 -7.84 6.81
CA VAL A 85 -2.74 -9.10 6.05
C VAL A 85 -2.34 -8.80 4.61
N VAL A 86 -1.47 -9.63 4.04
CA VAL A 86 -1.07 -9.47 2.64
C VAL A 86 -1.13 -10.80 1.92
N TRP A 87 -1.96 -10.85 0.87
CA TRP A 87 -2.00 -11.96 -0.06
C TRP A 87 -0.68 -12.08 -0.86
N ARG A 88 -0.24 -13.31 -1.03
CA ARG A 88 0.97 -13.76 -1.72
C ARG A 88 0.58 -14.76 -2.80
N PHE A 89 1.56 -15.15 -3.61
CA PHE A 89 1.34 -16.14 -4.67
C PHE A 89 0.74 -17.44 -4.11
N GLU A 90 0.02 -18.17 -4.98
CA GLU A 90 -0.56 -19.49 -4.67
C GLU A 90 -1.50 -19.48 -3.45
N ASP A 91 -2.33 -18.44 -3.35
CA ASP A 91 -3.35 -18.28 -2.30
C ASP A 91 -2.83 -18.27 -0.86
N CYS A 92 -1.54 -18.04 -0.70
CA CYS A 92 -0.91 -17.86 0.61
C CYS A 92 -1.15 -16.45 1.13
N ILE A 93 -1.17 -16.29 2.46
CA ILE A 93 -1.21 -14.98 3.11
C ILE A 93 -0.03 -14.84 4.07
N SER A 94 0.46 -13.62 4.23
CA SER A 94 1.34 -13.25 5.34
C SER A 94 0.59 -12.29 6.23
N ILE A 95 0.81 -12.39 7.54
CA ILE A 95 0.17 -11.55 8.54
C ILE A 95 1.22 -10.96 9.47
N GLU A 96 0.92 -9.80 10.03
CA GLU A 96 1.75 -9.18 11.07
C GLU A 96 1.39 -9.66 12.47
N ASP A 97 2.29 -9.39 13.40
CA ASP A 97 2.05 -9.60 14.82
C ASP A 97 0.77 -8.87 15.26
N GLY A 98 -0.02 -9.52 16.10
CA GLY A 98 -1.34 -9.05 16.50
C GLY A 98 -2.51 -9.68 15.72
N ILE A 99 -2.22 -10.47 14.68
CA ILE A 99 -3.22 -11.29 13.96
C ILE A 99 -3.01 -12.77 14.30
N ASP A 100 -4.09 -13.45 14.68
CA ASP A 100 -4.05 -14.87 15.06
C ASP A 100 -3.91 -15.78 13.81
N ALA A 101 -2.69 -16.30 13.61
CA ALA A 101 -2.39 -17.24 12.54
C ALA A 101 -3.18 -18.55 12.63
N GLN A 102 -3.45 -19.04 13.85
CA GLN A 102 -4.13 -20.31 14.07
C GLN A 102 -5.61 -20.19 13.70
N ALA A 103 -6.25 -19.08 14.05
CA ALA A 103 -7.62 -18.79 13.65
C ALA A 103 -7.77 -18.74 12.13
N LEU A 104 -6.82 -18.11 11.41
CA LEU A 104 -6.84 -18.06 9.95
C LEU A 104 -6.57 -19.43 9.32
N ALA A 105 -5.64 -20.20 9.87
CA ALA A 105 -5.37 -21.58 9.42
C ALA A 105 -6.59 -22.49 9.62
N ALA A 106 -7.32 -22.34 10.72
CA ALA A 106 -8.57 -23.07 10.97
C ALA A 106 -9.69 -22.73 9.97
N LEU A 107 -9.65 -21.55 9.36
CA LEU A 107 -10.54 -21.15 8.25
C LEU A 107 -10.03 -21.62 6.87
N GLY A 108 -8.91 -22.34 6.81
CA GLY A 108 -8.35 -22.89 5.58
C GLY A 108 -7.31 -22.01 4.88
N HIS A 109 -6.87 -20.90 5.50
CA HIS A 109 -5.83 -20.05 4.92
C HIS A 109 -4.43 -20.63 5.12
N HIS A 110 -3.61 -20.59 4.09
CA HIS A 110 -2.20 -20.95 4.18
C HIS A 110 -1.37 -19.73 4.59
N VAL A 111 -1.00 -19.65 5.88
CA VAL A 111 -0.19 -18.55 6.42
C VAL A 111 1.30 -18.86 6.24
N ILE A 112 2.03 -17.98 5.54
CA ILE A 112 3.47 -18.11 5.32
C ILE A 112 4.25 -16.96 5.98
N PRO A 113 5.43 -17.24 6.57
CA PRO A 113 6.24 -16.23 7.24
C PRO A 113 6.92 -15.30 6.23
N VAL A 114 6.67 -14.00 6.32
CA VAL A 114 7.33 -12.94 5.54
C VAL A 114 7.38 -11.66 6.38
N ASN A 115 8.44 -10.86 6.24
CA ASN A 115 8.68 -9.65 7.01
C ASN A 115 8.53 -8.33 6.21
N SER A 116 7.64 -8.30 5.20
CA SER A 116 7.44 -7.10 4.36
C SER A 116 5.96 -6.82 4.11
N PHE A 117 5.46 -5.77 4.76
CA PHE A 117 4.05 -5.35 4.76
C PHE A 117 3.85 -3.93 4.20
N GLY A 118 4.89 -3.42 3.56
CA GLY A 118 4.88 -2.08 2.97
C GLY A 118 5.27 -0.97 3.95
N GLY A 119 5.01 0.25 3.52
CA GLY A 119 5.19 1.47 4.29
C GLY A 119 4.21 2.52 3.78
N GLY A 120 3.37 3.06 4.65
CA GLY A 120 2.33 4.01 4.30
C GLY A 120 2.53 5.42 4.84
N GLN A 121 1.85 6.36 4.20
CA GLN A 121 1.71 7.74 4.64
C GLN A 121 0.25 8.13 4.43
N MET A 122 -0.31 8.90 5.34
CA MET A 122 -1.69 9.34 5.26
C MET A 122 -1.84 10.75 5.83
N ILE A 123 -2.53 11.61 5.09
CA ILE A 123 -2.96 12.92 5.55
C ILE A 123 -4.49 12.95 5.46
N VAL A 124 -5.15 13.31 6.54
CA VAL A 124 -6.60 13.56 6.61
C VAL A 124 -6.84 15.03 6.89
N ILE A 125 -7.81 15.61 6.19
CA ILE A 125 -8.28 16.97 6.42
C ILE A 125 -9.49 16.86 7.36
N ASP A 126 -9.37 17.45 8.56
CA ASP A 126 -10.50 17.61 9.47
C ASP A 126 -11.51 18.58 8.86
N ALA A 127 -12.75 18.14 8.67
CA ALA A 127 -13.75 18.90 7.93
C ALA A 127 -14.23 20.16 8.68
N ASP A 128 -14.20 20.13 10.01
CA ASP A 128 -14.72 21.21 10.85
C ASP A 128 -13.67 22.31 11.05
N SER A 129 -12.43 21.93 11.36
CA SER A 129 -11.35 22.86 11.67
C SER A 129 -10.40 23.14 10.50
N GLY A 130 -10.43 22.33 9.45
CA GLY A 130 -9.47 22.39 8.34
C GLY A 130 -8.06 21.89 8.71
N THR A 131 -7.88 21.37 9.93
CA THR A 131 -6.59 20.88 10.42
C THR A 131 -6.13 19.65 9.64
N LEU A 132 -4.83 19.61 9.32
CA LEU A 132 -4.21 18.45 8.67
C LEU A 132 -3.70 17.47 9.72
N LEU A 133 -4.26 16.26 9.73
CA LEU A 133 -3.85 15.15 10.57
C LEU A 133 -2.96 14.21 9.75
N GLY A 134 -1.70 14.07 10.15
CA GLY A 134 -0.72 13.22 9.46
C GLY A 134 -0.39 11.95 10.23
N GLY A 135 -0.13 10.86 9.51
CA GLY A 135 0.43 9.61 10.03
C GLY A 135 1.56 9.11 9.15
N SER A 136 2.59 8.53 9.78
CA SER A 136 3.75 7.94 9.12
C SER A 136 3.94 6.51 9.60
N ASP A 137 4.04 5.56 8.68
CA ASP A 137 4.07 4.14 9.02
C ASP A 137 5.33 3.77 9.83
N PRO A 138 5.18 3.12 11.00
CA PRO A 138 6.30 2.81 11.89
C PRO A 138 7.27 1.77 11.33
N ARG A 139 6.92 1.08 10.24
CA ARG A 139 7.75 0.05 9.59
C ARG A 139 8.86 0.64 8.72
N LYS A 140 8.90 1.96 8.54
CA LYS A 140 9.89 2.69 7.73
C LYS A 140 10.36 3.93 8.47
N ASP A 141 11.59 4.35 8.18
CA ASP A 141 12.02 5.70 8.54
C ASP A 141 11.13 6.72 7.82
N GLY A 142 10.54 7.64 8.57
CA GLY A 142 9.58 8.62 8.08
C GLY A 142 9.05 9.51 9.20
N CYS A 143 8.36 10.59 8.83
CA CYS A 143 7.70 11.48 9.77
C CYS A 143 6.52 12.21 9.12
N ALA A 144 5.58 12.65 9.95
CA ALA A 144 4.55 13.62 9.59
C ALA A 144 4.86 14.94 10.32
N ILE A 145 5.03 16.03 9.58
CA ILE A 145 5.41 17.34 10.11
C ILE A 145 4.42 18.39 9.57
N GLY A 146 3.82 19.17 10.47
CA GLY A 146 2.95 20.30 10.12
C GLY A 146 3.71 21.62 10.03
N TRP A 147 3.14 22.58 9.30
CA TRP A 147 3.58 23.98 9.20
C TRP A 147 2.36 24.90 9.15
#